data_AF-A0A7Y5D0H4-F1
#
_entry.id   AF-A0A7Y5D0H4-F1
#
_cell.length_a   1.000
_cell.length_b   1.000
_cell.length_c   1.000
_cell.angle_alpha   90.00
_cell.angle_beta   90.00
_cell.angle_gamma   90.00
#
_symmetry.space_group_name_H-M   'P 1'
#
loop_
_entity.id
_entity.type
_entity.pdbx_description
1 polymer ?
#
loop_
_entity_poly.entity_id
_entity_poly.type
_entity_poly.pdbx_seq_one_letter_code
_entity_poly.pdbx_strand_id
1 'polypeptide(L)'
;MLIMAIAIVLFIVFYQKKMLQEQLTRQLLEVDHRKRMMAAEMQSRENERGRLSKEIHDGVGVMLQALRATTLAVAKNASEEDRQELGEQINEITDTVRNMAYNLMPPSLEKFGLKETLDEFTTKLNRFNSNMKFIFSQDGQPGTLDSWQQLTLYRIVQESTNNAIKHSQASEVTIAMIWSKELLTLLIGDN
;
A
#
# COMPACT_ATOMS: atom_id res chain seq x y z
N MET A 1 6.53 -42.20 -55.14
CA MET A 1 5.47 -41.19 -54.99
C MET A 1 4.85 -41.17 -53.60
N LEU A 2 4.23 -42.25 -53.12
CA LEU A 2 3.59 -42.33 -51.78
C LEU A 2 4.53 -42.06 -50.60
N ILE A 3 5.72 -42.69 -50.59
CA ILE A 3 6.73 -42.50 -49.52
C ILE A 3 7.17 -41.04 -49.44
N MET A 4 7.37 -40.40 -50.60
CA MET A 4 7.75 -38.99 -50.70
C MET A 4 6.65 -38.07 -50.16
N ALA A 5 5.39 -38.37 -50.47
CA ALA A 5 4.24 -37.62 -49.94
C ALA A 5 4.14 -37.72 -48.42
N ILE A 6 4.32 -38.93 -47.85
CA ILE A 6 4.31 -39.16 -46.40
C ILE A 6 5.46 -38.40 -45.72
N ALA A 7 6.67 -38.45 -46.30
CA ALA A 7 7.83 -37.73 -45.77
C ALA A 7 7.61 -36.21 -45.73
N ILE A 8 7.00 -35.64 -46.77
CA ILE A 8 6.68 -34.20 -46.83
C ILE A 8 5.64 -33.85 -45.75
N VAL A 9 4.59 -34.64 -45.58
CA VAL A 9 3.57 -34.39 -44.54
C VAL A 9 4.20 -34.45 -43.14
N LEU A 10 5.01 -35.47 -42.85
CA LEU A 10 5.71 -35.59 -41.57
C LEU A 10 6.66 -34.41 -41.32
N PHE A 11 7.39 -33.98 -42.34
CA PHE A 11 8.26 -32.81 -42.26
C PHE A 11 7.48 -31.53 -41.95
N ILE A 12 6.34 -31.31 -42.62
CA ILE A 12 5.46 -30.16 -42.39
C ILE A 12 4.92 -30.18 -40.95
N VAL A 13 4.40 -31.32 -40.48
CA VAL A 13 3.87 -31.45 -39.10
C VAL A 13 4.96 -31.22 -38.06
N PHE A 14 6.15 -31.78 -38.26
CA PHE A 14 7.30 -31.56 -37.39
C PHE A 14 7.69 -30.08 -37.36
N TYR A 15 7.77 -29.42 -38.52
CA TYR A 15 8.11 -28.01 -38.64
C TYR A 15 7.06 -27.11 -37.96
N GLN A 16 5.76 -27.36 -38.19
CA GLN A 16 4.68 -26.62 -37.54
C GLN A 16 4.72 -26.77 -36.01
N LYS A 17 4.92 -27.99 -35.50
CA LYS A 17 5.02 -28.25 -34.06
C LYS A 17 6.21 -27.49 -33.46
N LYS A 18 7.36 -27.52 -34.12
CA LYS A 18 8.55 -26.77 -33.68
C LYS A 18 8.30 -25.26 -33.67
N MET A 19 7.69 -24.72 -34.71
CA MET A 19 7.36 -23.30 -34.80
C MET A 19 6.39 -22.87 -33.69
N LEU A 20 5.36 -23.67 -33.40
CA LEU A 20 4.41 -23.39 -32.31
C LEU A 20 5.09 -23.43 -30.94
N GLN A 21 6.01 -24.38 -30.70
CA GLN A 21 6.80 -24.43 -29.47
C GLN A 21 7.69 -23.20 -29.29
N GLU A 22 8.32 -22.73 -30.37
CA GLU A 22 9.12 -21.50 -30.34
C GLU A 22 8.25 -20.27 -30.05
N GLN A 23 7.06 -20.17 -30.66
CA GLN A 23 6.09 -19.11 -30.39
C GLN A 23 5.62 -19.12 -28.92
N LEU A 24 5.25 -20.29 -28.41
CA LEU A 24 4.83 -20.42 -27.00
C LEU A 24 5.96 -20.04 -26.04
N THR A 25 7.20 -20.47 -26.34
CA THR A 25 8.37 -20.12 -25.53
C THR A 25 8.62 -18.61 -25.54
N ARG A 26 8.51 -17.95 -26.71
CA ARG A 26 8.62 -16.48 -26.81
C ARG A 26 7.52 -15.78 -26.02
N GLN A 27 6.27 -16.22 -26.10
CA GLN A 27 5.17 -15.65 -25.34
C GLN A 27 5.40 -15.79 -23.83
N LEU A 28 5.88 -16.95 -23.36
CA LEU A 28 6.21 -17.17 -21.96
C LEU A 28 7.33 -16.23 -21.49
N LEU A 29 8.38 -16.06 -22.30
CA LEU A 29 9.47 -15.12 -22.02
C LEU A 29 8.99 -13.66 -21.98
N GLU A 30 8.11 -13.26 -22.90
CA GLU A 30 7.52 -11.91 -22.91
C GLU A 30 6.66 -11.66 -21.67
N VAL A 31 5.83 -12.63 -21.28
CA VAL A 31 5.02 -12.55 -20.06
C VAL A 31 5.90 -12.46 -18.82
N ASP A 32 6.95 -13.29 -18.73
CA ASP A 32 7.90 -13.23 -17.60
C ASP A 32 8.64 -11.89 -17.55
N HIS A 33 9.11 -11.40 -18.70
CA HIS A 33 9.76 -10.09 -18.79
C HIS A 33 8.83 -8.96 -18.35
N ARG A 34 7.57 -8.94 -18.82
CA ARG A 34 6.56 -7.96 -18.38
C ARG A 34 6.33 -8.02 -16.88
N LYS A 35 6.21 -9.22 -16.30
CA LYS A 35 6.05 -9.40 -14.84
C LYS A 35 7.23 -8.82 -14.07
N ARG A 36 8.47 -9.07 -14.51
CA ARG A 36 9.67 -8.52 -13.87
C ARG A 36 9.72 -6.99 -13.95
N MET A 37 9.37 -6.43 -15.11
CA MET A 37 9.33 -4.97 -15.28
C MET A 37 8.29 -4.33 -14.36
N MET A 38 7.09 -4.91 -14.28
CA MET A 38 6.04 -4.44 -13.36
C MET A 38 6.48 -4.53 -11.89
N ALA A 39 7.11 -5.64 -11.49
CA ALA A 39 7.61 -5.80 -10.12
C ALA A 39 8.72 -4.78 -9.80
N ALA A 40 9.64 -4.53 -10.73
CA ALA A 40 10.70 -3.54 -10.57
C ALA A 40 10.14 -2.11 -10.46
N GLU A 41 9.14 -1.76 -11.29
CA GLU A 41 8.47 -0.47 -11.22
C GLU A 41 7.76 -0.29 -9.87
N MET A 42 7.03 -1.31 -9.42
CA MET A 42 6.35 -1.29 -8.13
C MET A 42 7.34 -1.11 -6.98
N GLN A 43 8.44 -1.87 -6.98
CA GLN A 43 9.51 -1.72 -5.99
C GLN A 43 10.12 -0.31 -5.99
N SER A 44 10.39 0.25 -7.18
CA SER A 44 10.93 1.61 -7.30
C SER A 44 9.98 2.65 -6.73
N ARG A 45 8.67 2.52 -7.00
CA ARG A 45 7.64 3.42 -6.46
C ARG A 45 7.57 3.33 -4.94
N GLU A 46 7.64 2.12 -4.39
CA GLU A 46 7.60 1.91 -2.94
C GLU A 46 8.86 2.46 -2.24
N ASN A 47 10.04 2.26 -2.84
CA ASN A 47 11.28 2.86 -2.34
C ASN A 47 11.19 4.39 -2.32
N GLU A 48 10.61 4.99 -3.36
CA GLU A 48 10.42 6.44 -3.45
C GLU A 48 9.42 6.94 -2.40
N ARG A 49 8.31 6.24 -2.19
CA ARG A 49 7.36 6.55 -1.11
C ARG A 49 8.03 6.50 0.26
N GLY A 50 8.91 5.53 0.48
CA GLY A 50 9.68 5.42 1.71
C GLY A 50 10.66 6.59 1.89
N ARG A 51 11.38 6.96 0.84
CA ARG A 51 12.27 8.13 0.83
C ARG A 51 11.51 9.42 1.18
N LEU A 52 10.38 9.65 0.51
CA LEU A 52 9.54 10.83 0.73
C LEU A 52 8.95 10.86 2.15
N SER A 53 8.46 9.72 2.66
CA SER A 53 7.96 9.62 4.04
C SER A 53 9.04 10.02 5.05
N LYS A 54 10.27 9.54 4.85
CA LYS A 54 11.41 9.88 5.70
C LYS A 54 11.79 11.35 5.60
N GLU A 55 11.87 11.92 4.40
CA GLU A 55 12.16 13.34 4.19
C GLU A 55 11.12 14.26 4.85
N ILE A 56 9.83 13.88 4.81
CA ILE A 56 8.78 14.64 5.50
C ILE A 56 8.92 14.50 7.01
N HIS A 57 9.12 13.29 7.52
CA HIS A 57 9.24 13.05 8.96
C HIS A 57 10.43 13.79 9.57
N ASP A 58 11.61 13.63 8.97
CA ASP A 58 12.86 14.18 9.47
C ASP A 58 12.99 15.68 9.16
N GLY A 59 12.58 16.11 7.96
CA GLY A 59 12.70 17.50 7.53
C GLY A 59 11.54 18.37 8.02
N VAL A 60 10.33 18.08 7.54
CA VAL A 60 9.14 18.92 7.81
C VAL A 60 8.74 18.83 9.28
N GLY A 61 8.85 17.66 9.90
CA GLY A 61 8.55 17.48 11.32
C GLY A 61 9.38 18.40 12.22
N VAL A 62 10.70 18.48 11.99
CA VAL A 62 11.59 19.36 12.75
C VAL A 62 11.28 20.83 12.49
N MET A 63 11.03 21.21 11.23
CA MET A 63 10.66 22.58 10.87
C MET A 63 9.36 23.05 11.54
N LEU A 64 8.34 22.18 11.62
CA LEU A 64 7.08 22.51 12.28
C LEU A 64 7.24 22.69 13.80
N GLN A 65 8.10 21.88 14.43
CA GLN A 65 8.41 22.03 15.84
C GLN A 65 9.16 23.35 16.12
N ALA A 66 10.10 23.73 15.25
CA ALA A 66 10.80 25.01 15.33
C ALA A 66 9.87 26.21 15.07
N LEU A 67 8.95 26.08 14.11
CA LEU A 67 7.92 27.08 13.83
C LEU A 67 7.01 27.26 15.06
N ARG A 68 6.53 26.17 15.65
CA ARG A 68 5.72 26.22 16.87
C ARG A 68 6.42 26.97 17.99
N ALA A 69 7.68 26.64 18.25
CA ALA A 69 8.47 27.29 19.29
C ALA A 69 8.63 28.80 19.03
N THR A 70 8.95 29.17 17.78
CA THR A 70 9.12 30.57 17.38
C THR A 70 7.80 31.35 17.47
N THR A 71 6.70 30.80 16.96
CA THR A 71 5.38 31.44 16.98
C THR A 71 4.91 31.70 18.40
N LEU A 72 5.01 30.70 19.29
CA LEU A 72 4.65 30.86 20.70
C LEU A 72 5.57 31.86 21.43
N ALA A 73 6.85 31.95 21.05
CA ALA A 73 7.78 32.90 21.62
C ALA A 73 7.50 34.36 21.20
N VAL A 74 7.02 34.57 19.96
CA VAL A 74 6.66 35.90 19.43
C VAL A 74 5.27 36.33 19.89
N ALA A 75 4.34 35.39 20.08
CA ALA A 75 2.97 35.65 20.54
C ALA A 75 2.85 36.00 22.04
N LYS A 76 3.95 36.36 22.72
CA LYS A 76 3.96 36.73 24.16
C LYS A 76 3.02 37.89 24.50
N ASN A 77 2.81 38.81 23.57
CA ASN A 77 1.91 39.97 23.75
C ASN A 77 0.53 39.78 23.11
N ALA A 78 0.26 38.64 22.47
CA ALA A 78 -1.05 38.31 21.94
C ALA A 78 -2.03 37.98 23.07
N SER A 79 -3.33 38.04 22.77
CA SER A 79 -4.34 37.57 23.73
C SER A 79 -4.19 36.06 23.97
N GLU A 80 -4.74 35.57 25.08
CA GLU A 80 -4.70 34.13 25.35
C GLU A 80 -5.48 33.33 24.31
N GLU A 81 -6.60 33.89 23.83
CA GLU A 81 -7.42 33.31 22.76
C GLU A 81 -6.63 33.20 21.45
N ASP A 82 -5.94 34.26 21.03
CA ASP A 82 -5.10 34.24 19.81
C ASP A 82 -3.94 33.22 19.91
N ARG A 83 -3.33 33.10 21.10
CA ARG A 83 -2.27 32.11 21.35
C ARG A 83 -2.80 30.68 21.25
N GLN A 84 -3.98 30.43 21.80
CA GLN A 84 -4.63 29.13 21.75
C GLN A 84 -4.98 28.77 20.31
N GLU A 85 -5.62 29.69 19.56
CA GLU A 85 -5.99 29.47 18.17
C GLU A 85 -4.76 29.17 17.29
N LEU A 86 -3.68 29.94 17.43
CA LEU A 86 -2.42 29.68 16.73
C LEU A 86 -1.82 28.31 17.09
N GLY A 87 -1.87 27.94 18.37
CA GLY A 87 -1.41 26.64 18.84
C GLY A 87 -2.20 25.49 18.23
N GLU A 88 -3.53 25.63 18.15
CA GLU A 88 -4.43 24.66 17.53
C GLU A 88 -4.17 24.52 16.03
N GLN A 89 -4.05 25.62 15.29
CA GLN A 89 -3.72 25.60 13.85
C GLN A 89 -2.39 24.91 13.56
N ILE A 90 -1.35 25.18 14.37
CA ILE A 90 -0.05 24.54 14.21
C ILE A 90 -0.13 23.03 14.49
N ASN A 91 -0.90 22.62 15.50
CA ASN A 91 -1.13 21.20 15.77
C ASN A 91 -1.88 20.52 14.62
N GLU A 92 -2.90 21.16 14.06
CA GLU A 92 -3.66 20.65 12.92
C GLU A 92 -2.77 20.45 11.67
N ILE A 93 -1.92 21.44 11.35
CA ILE A 93 -0.94 21.33 10.26
C ILE A 93 0.05 20.18 10.53
N THR A 94 0.54 20.09 11.77
CA THR A 94 1.48 19.04 12.16
C THR A 94 0.89 17.65 12.02
N ASP A 95 -0.34 17.46 12.47
CA ASP A 95 -1.03 16.18 12.37
C ASP A 95 -1.35 15.86 10.90
N THR A 96 -1.75 16.85 10.10
CA THR A 96 -1.95 16.69 8.65
C THR A 96 -0.69 16.21 7.95
N VAL A 97 0.45 16.84 8.19
CA VAL A 97 1.74 16.45 7.58
C VAL A 97 2.17 15.05 8.03
N ARG A 98 2.02 14.73 9.32
CA ARG A 98 2.32 13.38 9.83
C ARG A 98 1.44 12.32 9.18
N ASN A 99 0.16 12.62 8.98
CA ASN A 99 -0.76 11.72 8.29
C ASN A 99 -0.37 11.54 6.82
N MET A 100 0.06 12.59 6.13
CA MET A 100 0.58 12.49 4.76
C MET A 100 1.82 11.58 4.69
N ALA A 101 2.78 11.75 5.61
CA ALA A 101 3.96 10.88 5.69
C ALA A 101 3.57 9.42 5.96
N TYR A 102 2.63 9.20 6.88
CA TYR A 102 2.14 7.86 7.20
C TYR A 102 1.43 7.20 6.01
N ASN A 103 0.64 7.97 5.24
CA ASN A 103 -0.01 7.49 4.02
C ASN A 103 0.99 7.12 2.91
N LEU A 104 2.13 7.82 2.87
CA LEU A 104 3.24 7.47 1.97
C LEU A 104 3.87 6.15 2.39
N MET A 105 4.34 6.02 3.63
CA MET A 105 4.86 4.77 4.16
C MET A 105 4.64 4.71 5.68
N PRO A 106 3.87 3.73 6.19
CA PRO A 106 3.62 3.57 7.62
C PRO A 106 4.90 3.09 8.33
N PRO A 107 5.50 3.87 9.24
CA PRO A 107 6.70 3.45 9.97
C PRO A 107 6.44 2.23 10.89
N SER A 108 5.19 2.01 11.26
CA SER A 108 4.78 0.87 12.08
C SER A 108 4.91 -0.47 11.36
N LEU A 109 4.89 -0.48 10.03
CA LEU A 109 4.92 -1.74 9.27
C LEU A 109 6.26 -2.45 9.42
N GLU A 110 7.36 -1.70 9.41
CA GLU A 110 8.70 -2.24 9.60
C GLU A 110 8.96 -2.60 11.08
N LYS A 111 8.41 -1.83 12.02
CA LYS A 111 8.69 -1.97 13.46
C LYS A 111 7.82 -2.97 14.19
N PHE A 112 6.55 -3.03 13.81
CA PHE A 112 5.50 -3.75 14.54
C PHE A 112 4.79 -4.79 13.67
N GLY A 113 4.87 -4.65 12.34
CA GLY A 113 4.31 -5.59 11.39
C GLY A 113 2.89 -5.24 10.94
N LEU A 114 2.37 -6.05 10.02
CA LEU A 114 1.12 -5.78 9.31
C LEU A 114 -0.10 -5.61 10.23
N LYS A 115 -0.27 -6.48 11.24
CA LYS A 115 -1.45 -6.44 12.13
C LYS A 115 -1.55 -5.10 12.86
N GLU A 116 -0.49 -4.72 13.55
CA GLU A 116 -0.41 -3.47 14.32
C GLU A 116 -0.58 -2.25 13.41
N THR A 117 -0.03 -2.30 12.19
CA THR A 117 -0.22 -1.24 11.20
C THR A 117 -1.67 -1.13 10.71
N LEU A 118 -2.38 -2.25 10.50
CA LEU A 118 -3.79 -2.23 10.10
C LEU A 118 -4.72 -1.74 11.23
N ASP A 119 -4.40 -2.08 12.48
CA ASP A 119 -5.10 -1.58 13.66
C ASP A 119 -4.93 -0.06 13.81
N GLU A 120 -3.69 0.44 13.67
CA GLU A 120 -3.39 1.87 13.67
C GLU A 120 -4.08 2.59 12.51
N PHE A 121 -4.08 1.99 11.31
CA PHE A 121 -4.71 2.53 10.12
C PHE A 121 -6.23 2.70 10.31
N THR A 122 -6.94 1.66 10.75
CA THR A 122 -8.40 1.74 10.99
C THR A 122 -8.75 2.69 12.13
N THR A 123 -7.95 2.73 13.20
CA THR A 123 -8.10 3.70 14.30
C THR A 123 -8.00 5.14 13.80
N LYS A 124 -7.03 5.43 12.92
CA LYS A 124 -6.90 6.77 12.31
C LYS A 124 -8.08 7.08 11.40
N LEU A 125 -8.50 6.14 10.56
CA LEU A 125 -9.64 6.37 9.68
C LEU A 125 -10.92 6.69 10.45
N ASN A 126 -11.19 5.97 11.54
CA ASN A 126 -12.32 6.26 12.43
C ASN A 126 -12.24 7.63 13.10
N ARG A 127 -11.02 8.16 13.34
CA ARG A 127 -10.83 9.52 13.88
C ARG A 127 -11.20 10.60 12.86
N PHE A 128 -10.85 10.40 11.59
CA PHE A 128 -10.98 11.43 10.55
C PHE A 128 -12.25 11.30 9.70
N ASN A 129 -12.95 10.17 9.76
CA ASN A 129 -14.17 9.94 9.00
C ASN A 129 -15.33 9.69 9.96
N SER A 130 -16.19 10.70 10.14
CA SER A 130 -17.36 10.59 11.01
C SER A 130 -18.50 9.75 10.40
N ASN A 131 -18.52 9.61 9.08
CA ASN A 131 -19.67 9.08 8.33
C ASN A 131 -19.50 7.61 7.94
N MET A 132 -18.33 7.02 8.20
CA MET A 132 -18.00 5.64 7.82
C MET A 132 -17.19 5.02 8.95
N LYS A 133 -17.60 3.83 9.39
CA LYS A 133 -16.93 3.06 10.43
C LYS A 133 -15.97 2.05 9.80
N PHE A 134 -14.77 1.92 10.38
CA PHE A 134 -13.76 0.98 9.93
C PHE A 134 -13.50 -0.06 11.00
N ILE A 135 -13.60 -1.35 10.63
CA ILE A 135 -13.40 -2.46 11.55
C ILE A 135 -12.25 -3.32 11.04
N PHE A 136 -11.25 -3.53 11.91
CA PHE A 136 -10.19 -4.50 11.67
C PHE A 136 -10.35 -5.69 12.62
N SER A 137 -10.14 -6.89 12.10
CA SER A 137 -10.06 -8.11 12.90
C SER A 137 -8.97 -9.04 12.35
N GLN A 138 -8.37 -9.80 13.27
CA GLN A 138 -7.46 -10.88 12.93
C GLN A 138 -7.91 -12.15 13.65
N ASP A 139 -7.93 -13.26 12.94
CA ASP A 139 -8.16 -14.59 13.50
C ASP A 139 -7.08 -15.59 13.06
N GLY A 140 -6.92 -16.66 13.84
CA GLY A 140 -5.90 -17.70 13.64
C GLY A 140 -4.51 -17.36 14.16
N GLN A 141 -3.61 -18.35 14.10
CA GLN A 141 -2.23 -18.20 14.56
C GLN A 141 -1.38 -17.49 13.49
N PRO A 142 -0.74 -16.35 13.80
CA PRO A 142 0.08 -15.64 12.82
C PRO A 142 1.22 -16.49 12.27
N GLY A 143 1.33 -16.51 10.94
CA GLY A 143 2.52 -17.00 10.24
C GLY A 143 3.55 -15.89 10.03
N THR A 144 4.64 -16.23 9.32
CA THR A 144 5.68 -15.25 8.95
C THR A 144 5.39 -14.67 7.58
N LEU A 145 5.42 -13.35 7.46
CA LEU A 145 5.41 -12.62 6.19
C LEU A 145 6.75 -11.92 6.01
N ASP A 146 7.33 -12.00 4.82
CA ASP A 146 8.46 -11.14 4.47
C ASP A 146 8.00 -9.67 4.33
N SER A 147 8.96 -8.74 4.34
CA SER A 147 8.67 -7.31 4.28
C SER A 147 7.88 -6.90 3.02
N TRP A 148 8.11 -7.59 1.90
CA TRP A 148 7.42 -7.32 0.64
C TRP A 148 5.96 -7.76 0.69
N GLN A 149 5.70 -8.93 1.26
CA GLN A 149 4.35 -9.47 1.47
C GLN A 149 3.54 -8.55 2.40
N GLN A 150 4.14 -8.14 3.53
CA GLN A 150 3.49 -7.21 4.46
C GLN A 150 3.13 -5.88 3.79
N LEU A 151 4.08 -5.30 3.06
CA LEU A 151 3.85 -4.06 2.33
C LEU A 151 2.77 -4.21 1.26
N THR A 152 2.83 -5.29 0.48
CA THR A 152 1.85 -5.57 -0.57
C THR A 152 0.44 -5.69 0.01
N LEU A 153 0.26 -6.45 1.09
CA LEU A 153 -1.04 -6.61 1.76
C LEU A 153 -1.54 -5.29 2.33
N TYR A 154 -0.65 -4.52 2.97
CA TYR A 154 -1.00 -3.18 3.45
C TYR A 154 -1.48 -2.27 2.30
N ARG A 155 -0.81 -2.28 1.14
CA ARG A 155 -1.22 -1.49 -0.03
C ARG A 155 -2.58 -1.92 -0.58
N ILE A 156 -2.87 -3.22 -0.60
CA ILE A 156 -4.18 -3.75 -1.00
C ILE A 156 -5.27 -3.20 -0.07
N VAL A 157 -5.06 -3.26 1.26
CA VAL A 157 -6.00 -2.70 2.23
C VAL A 157 -6.16 -1.20 2.04
N GLN A 158 -5.06 -0.46 1.93
CA GLN A 158 -5.05 0.99 1.81
C GLN A 158 -5.84 1.44 0.58
N GLU A 159 -5.57 0.85 -0.59
CA GLU A 159 -6.23 1.22 -1.85
C GLU A 159 -7.71 0.83 -1.85
N SER A 160 -8.03 -0.37 -1.38
CA SER A 160 -9.42 -0.84 -1.30
C SER A 160 -10.26 0.05 -0.37
N THR A 161 -9.70 0.42 0.78
CA THR A 161 -10.36 1.30 1.75
C THR A 161 -10.53 2.71 1.19
N ASN A 162 -9.53 3.24 0.49
CA ASN A 162 -9.64 4.53 -0.19
C ASN A 162 -10.71 4.53 -1.28
N ASN A 163 -10.83 3.42 -2.03
CA ASN A 163 -11.87 3.26 -3.02
C ASN A 163 -13.26 3.24 -2.37
N ALA A 164 -13.43 2.53 -1.26
CA ALA A 164 -14.68 2.53 -0.50
C ALA A 164 -15.03 3.96 -0.03
N ILE A 165 -14.09 4.70 0.57
CA ILE A 165 -14.29 6.09 1.02
C ILE A 165 -14.77 6.99 -0.13
N LYS A 166 -14.17 6.85 -1.32
CA LYS A 166 -14.46 7.73 -2.46
C LYS A 166 -15.72 7.34 -3.23
N HIS A 167 -16.10 6.06 -3.24
CA HIS A 167 -17.03 5.54 -4.24
C HIS A 167 -18.20 4.70 -3.70
N SER A 168 -18.10 4.12 -2.49
CA SER A 168 -19.10 3.12 -2.03
C SER A 168 -20.41 3.72 -1.52
N GLN A 169 -20.40 4.95 -1.00
CA GLN A 169 -21.49 5.48 -0.15
C GLN A 169 -21.82 4.60 1.09
N ALA A 170 -20.94 3.65 1.43
CA ALA A 170 -21.12 2.74 2.54
C ALA A 170 -21.02 3.46 3.88
N SER A 171 -21.62 2.85 4.90
CA SER A 171 -21.51 3.29 6.30
C SER A 171 -20.44 2.53 7.08
N GLU A 172 -19.96 1.40 6.56
CA GLU A 172 -18.99 0.54 7.23
C GLU A 172 -18.05 -0.14 6.21
N VAL A 173 -16.77 -0.25 6.57
CA VAL A 173 -15.77 -1.05 5.87
C VAL A 173 -15.16 -2.04 6.86
N THR A 174 -15.19 -3.32 6.51
CA THR A 174 -14.61 -4.41 7.30
C THR A 174 -13.35 -4.94 6.62
N ILE A 175 -12.28 -5.06 7.41
CA ILE A 175 -11.01 -5.67 7.03
C ILE A 175 -10.77 -6.85 7.97
N ALA A 176 -10.69 -8.06 7.43
CA ALA A 176 -10.45 -9.27 8.20
C ALA A 176 -9.22 -10.03 7.67
N MET A 177 -8.31 -10.37 8.59
CA MET A 177 -7.11 -11.13 8.29
C MET A 177 -7.18 -12.50 8.99
N ILE A 178 -7.32 -13.57 8.20
CA ILE A 178 -7.58 -14.91 8.71
C ILE A 178 -6.41 -15.81 8.38
N TRP A 179 -5.75 -16.31 9.42
CA TRP A 179 -4.64 -17.25 9.32
C TRP A 179 -5.14 -18.69 9.37
N SER A 180 -4.71 -19.47 8.38
CA SER A 180 -4.80 -20.93 8.38
C SER A 180 -3.38 -21.53 8.40
N LYS A 181 -3.26 -22.86 8.51
CA LYS A 181 -1.96 -23.54 8.58
C LYS A 181 -1.02 -23.23 7.41
N GLU A 182 -1.54 -22.92 6.23
CA GLU A 182 -0.75 -22.73 5.01
C GLU A 182 -0.99 -21.39 4.31
N LEU A 183 -2.09 -20.71 4.63
CA LEU A 183 -2.55 -19.54 3.87
C LEU A 183 -2.99 -18.42 4.80
N LEU A 184 -2.68 -17.20 4.36
CA LEU A 184 -3.30 -15.98 4.86
C LEU A 184 -4.43 -15.57 3.92
N THR A 185 -5.61 -15.37 4.47
CA THR A 185 -6.77 -14.80 3.74
C THR A 185 -7.02 -13.38 4.22
N LEU A 186 -7.04 -12.44 3.28
CA LEU A 186 -7.39 -11.04 3.54
C LEU A 186 -8.75 -10.76 2.89
N LEU A 187 -9.74 -10.40 3.70
CA LEU A 187 -11.08 -10.01 3.26
C LEU A 187 -11.28 -8.53 3.52
N ILE A 188 -11.76 -7.82 2.50
CA ILE A 188 -12.11 -6.40 2.57
C ILE A 188 -13.50 -6.26 1.97
N GLY A 189 -14.45 -5.69 2.72
CA GLY A 189 -15.81 -5.49 2.26
C GLY A 189 -16.42 -4.20 2.80
N ASP A 190 -17.35 -3.64 2.04
CA ASP A 190 -18.20 -2.51 2.43
C ASP A 190 -19.68 -2.94 2.39
N ASN A 191 -20.58 -2.07 2.89
CA ASN A 191 -22.00 -2.37 3.07
C ASN A 191 -22.95 -1.49 2.24
#